data_AF-A0A2R6FJR0-F1
#
_entry.id   AF-A0A2R6FJR0-F1
#
_cell.length_a   1.000
_cell.length_b   1.000
_cell.length_c   1.000
_cell.angle_alpha   90.00
_cell.angle_beta   90.00
_cell.angle_gamma   90.00
#
_symmetry.space_group_name_H-M   'P 1'
#
loop_
_entity.id
_entity.type
_entity.pdbx_description
1 polymer ?
#
loop_
_entity_poly.entity_id
_entity_poly.type
_entity_poly.pdbx_seq_one_letter_code
_entity_poly.pdbx_strand_id
1 'polypeptide(L)'
;MVSVVDAVGLVGLLAANTALAAVLTRLFRVRLSTRWGGFLYTLLLTPLVLSVVTLLVGQAVGPDLGGGATGLGATVLAPLSLGIAVDYFWMPAPDEVEVPDTV
;
A
#
# COMPACT_ATOMS: atom_id res chain seq x y z
N MET A 1 -8.34 13.85 22.97
CA MET A 1 -8.72 12.45 23.27
C MET A 1 -9.11 11.81 21.95
N VAL A 2 -8.63 10.61 21.64
CA VAL A 2 -8.96 9.91 20.39
C VAL A 2 -10.30 9.19 20.56
N SER A 3 -11.26 9.40 19.66
CA SER A 3 -12.54 8.69 19.71
C SER A 3 -12.41 7.27 19.12
N VAL A 4 -13.33 6.38 19.46
CA VAL A 4 -13.39 5.04 18.85
C VAL A 4 -13.58 5.12 17.34
N VAL A 5 -14.39 6.08 16.87
CA VAL A 5 -14.63 6.31 15.44
C VAL A 5 -13.35 6.71 14.73
N ASP A 6 -12.56 7.60 15.33
CA ASP A 6 -11.26 8.01 14.77
C ASP A 6 -10.29 6.84 14.69
N ALA A 7 -10.20 6.04 15.76
CA ALA A 7 -9.32 4.87 15.80
C ALA A 7 -9.70 3.83 14.72
N VAL A 8 -10.99 3.53 14.59
CA VAL A 8 -11.50 2.62 13.55
C VAL A 8 -11.23 3.18 12.15
N GLY A 9 -11.43 4.49 11.97
CA GLY A 9 -11.12 5.16 10.71
C GLY A 9 -9.66 5.03 10.31
N LEU A 10 -8.75 5.31 11.24
CA LEU A 10 -7.31 5.19 11.00
C LEU A 10 -6.92 3.75 10.66
N VAL A 11 -7.40 2.76 11.42
CA VAL A 11 -7.13 1.33 11.15
C VAL A 11 -7.66 0.93 9.78
N GLY A 12 -8.87 1.37 9.42
CA GLY A 12 -9.46 1.12 8.10
C GLY A 12 -8.64 1.73 6.96
N LEU A 13 -8.18 2.97 7.12
CA LEU A 13 -7.32 3.64 6.15
C LEU A 13 -5.97 2.92 5.99
N LEU A 14 -5.34 2.54 7.10
CA LEU A 14 -4.07 1.78 7.07
C LEU A 14 -4.24 0.43 6.40
N ALA A 15 -5.32 -0.30 6.70
CA ALA A 15 -5.62 -1.58 6.07
C ALA A 15 -5.86 -1.44 4.56
N ALA A 16 -6.64 -0.43 4.14
CA ALA A 16 -6.91 -0.14 2.74
C ALA A 16 -5.62 0.24 1.98
N ASN A 17 -4.80 1.13 2.53
CA ASN A 17 -3.51 1.49 1.94
C ASN A 17 -2.56 0.30 1.88
N THR A 18 -2.60 -0.61 2.86
CA THR A 18 -1.73 -1.80 2.88
C THR A 18 -2.14 -2.78 1.79
N ALA A 19 -3.44 -3.03 1.66
CA ALA A 19 -4.00 -3.86 0.60
C ALA A 19 -3.67 -3.28 -0.79
N LEU A 20 -3.82 -1.96 -0.96
CA LEU A 20 -3.50 -1.27 -2.20
C LEU A 20 -1.99 -1.37 -2.52
N ALA A 21 -1.12 -1.20 -1.53
CA ALA A 21 0.31 -1.36 -1.69
C ALA A 21 0.71 -2.77 -2.10
N ALA A 22 0.09 -3.81 -1.51
CA ALA A 22 0.31 -5.20 -1.90
C ALA A 22 -0.13 -5.44 -3.35
N VAL A 23 -1.32 -4.98 -3.74
CA VAL A 23 -1.84 -5.11 -5.11
C VAL A 23 -0.94 -4.40 -6.13
N LEU A 24 -0.52 -3.17 -5.85
CA LEU A 24 0.37 -2.43 -6.75
C LEU A 24 1.75 -3.11 -6.86
N THR A 25 2.30 -3.58 -5.75
CA THR A 25 3.55 -4.34 -5.74
C THR A 25 3.44 -5.58 -6.63
N ARG A 26 2.36 -6.36 -6.46
CA ARG A 26 2.07 -7.53 -7.29
C ARG A 26 1.92 -7.16 -8.75
N LEU A 27 1.15 -6.12 -9.06
CA LEU A 27 0.91 -5.65 -10.42
C LEU A 27 2.24 -5.31 -11.12
N PHE A 28 3.12 -4.58 -10.46
CA PHE A 28 4.41 -4.19 -11.05
C PHE A 28 5.33 -5.39 -11.24
N ARG A 29 5.38 -6.34 -10.29
CA ARG A 29 6.16 -7.57 -10.44
C ARG A 29 5.64 -8.49 -11.55
N VAL A 30 4.33 -8.51 -11.79
CA VAL A 30 3.71 -9.31 -12.86
C VAL A 30 3.88 -8.65 -14.24
N ARG A 31 3.75 -7.31 -14.32
CA ARG A 31 3.70 -6.59 -15.61
C ARG A 31 5.06 -6.12 -16.11
N LEU A 32 6.04 -5.91 -15.24
CA LEU A 32 7.35 -5.42 -15.62
C LEU A 32 8.33 -6.58 -15.71
N SER A 33 8.83 -6.85 -16.91
CA SER A 33 9.79 -7.94 -17.18
C SER A 33 11.23 -7.60 -16.82
N THR A 34 11.52 -6.34 -16.43
CA THR A 34 12.87 -5.92 -16.08
C THR A 34 13.21 -6.30 -14.64
N ARG A 35 14.47 -6.70 -14.41
CA ARG A 35 14.96 -7.14 -13.09
C ARG A 35 14.65 -6.18 -11.94
N TRP A 36 14.66 -4.87 -12.22
CA TRP A 36 14.44 -3.83 -11.22
C TRP A 36 13.11 -3.08 -11.36
N GLY A 37 12.38 -3.28 -12.46
CA GLY A 37 11.19 -2.49 -12.78
C GLY A 37 10.13 -2.58 -11.69
N GLY A 38 9.79 -3.81 -11.29
CA GLY A 38 8.82 -4.07 -10.23
C GLY A 38 9.15 -3.31 -8.94
N PHE A 39 10.40 -3.45 -8.48
CA PHE A 39 10.86 -2.81 -7.24
C PHE A 39 10.87 -1.28 -7.30
N LEU A 40 11.41 -0.70 -8.38
CA LEU A 40 11.50 0.75 -8.54
C LEU A 40 10.12 1.40 -8.67
N TYR A 41 9.21 0.79 -9.44
CA TYR A 41 7.85 1.30 -9.59
C TYR A 41 7.07 1.22 -8.28
N THR A 42 7.26 0.15 -7.50
CA THR A 42 6.69 0.07 -6.15
C THR A 42 7.20 1.20 -5.25
N LEU A 43 8.51 1.47 -5.23
CA LEU A 43 9.06 2.50 -4.35
C LEU A 43 8.75 3.94 -4.79
N LEU A 44 8.49 4.18 -6.08
CA LEU A 44 8.27 5.52 -6.61
C LEU A 44 6.79 5.84 -6.79
N LEU A 45 5.99 4.92 -7.36
CA LEU A 45 4.59 5.18 -7.70
C LEU A 45 3.63 4.79 -6.58
N THR A 46 3.86 3.68 -5.87
CA THR A 46 2.96 3.28 -4.78
C THR A 46 2.83 4.36 -3.70
N PRO A 47 3.90 4.97 -3.15
CA PRO A 47 3.72 6.02 -2.15
C PRO A 47 2.97 7.25 -2.68
N LEU A 48 3.09 7.57 -3.97
CA LEU A 48 2.30 8.63 -4.59
C LEU A 48 0.81 8.29 -4.56
N VAL A 49 0.45 7.06 -4.94
CA VAL A 49 -0.94 6.58 -4.91
C VAL A 49 -1.49 6.57 -3.47
N LEU A 50 -0.74 6.04 -2.51
CA LEU A 50 -1.15 6.02 -1.10
C LEU A 50 -1.31 7.43 -0.52
N SER A 51 -0.46 8.38 -0.95
CA SER A 51 -0.57 9.79 -0.57
C SER A 51 -1.87 10.39 -1.10
N VAL A 52 -2.22 10.14 -2.37
CA VAL A 52 -3.49 10.59 -2.96
C VAL A 52 -4.67 10.01 -2.19
N VAL A 53 -4.67 8.71 -1.89
CA VAL A 53 -5.74 8.08 -1.09
C VAL A 53 -5.83 8.72 0.31
N THR A 54 -4.69 8.93 0.98
CA THR A 54 -4.66 9.59 2.30
C THR A 54 -5.23 11.00 2.24
N LEU A 55 -4.86 11.80 1.23
CA LEU A 55 -5.33 13.19 1.10
C LEU A 55 -6.83 13.27 0.81
N LEU A 56 -7.38 12.30 0.05
CA LEU A 56 -8.81 12.28 -0.28
C LEU A 56 -9.67 11.72 0.84
N VAL A 57 -9.19 10.68 1.53
CA VAL A 57 -9.99 9.89 2.50
C VAL A 57 -9.62 10.22 3.94
N GLY A 58 -8.35 10.42 4.25
CA GLY A 58 -7.84 10.64 5.61
C GLY A 58 -8.37 11.91 6.27
N GLN A 59 -8.75 12.91 5.49
CA GLN A 59 -9.38 14.13 6.02
C GLN A 59 -10.79 13.88 6.57
N ALA A 60 -11.48 12.86 6.06
CA ALA A 60 -12.80 12.46 6.51
C ALA A 60 -12.75 11.35 7.57
N VAL A 61 -11.61 10.66 7.68
CA VAL A 61 -11.49 9.39 8.39
C VAL A 61 -10.19 9.37 9.19
N GLY A 62 -10.30 9.51 10.50
CA GLY A 62 -9.19 9.31 11.44
C GLY A 62 -8.86 10.52 12.32
N PRO A 63 -8.00 10.34 13.34
CA PRO A 63 -7.62 11.40 14.25
C PRO A 63 -6.56 12.31 13.61
N ASP A 64 -6.45 13.55 14.11
CA ASP A 64 -5.27 14.36 13.86
C ASP A 64 -4.04 13.71 14.52
N LEU A 65 -3.03 13.40 13.69
CA LEU A 65 -1.78 12.75 14.10
C LEU A 65 -0.68 13.74 14.49
N GLY A 66 -1.03 14.99 14.77
CA GLY A 66 -0.09 16.02 15.21
C GLY A 66 0.61 16.73 14.06
N GLY A 67 0.01 16.74 12.87
CA GLY A 67 0.48 17.47 11.69
C GLY A 67 0.44 16.67 10.38
N GLY A 68 0.33 17.39 9.26
CA GLY A 68 0.18 16.78 7.93
C GLY A 68 1.35 15.89 7.50
N ALA A 69 2.58 16.25 7.85
CA ALA A 69 3.76 15.43 7.53
C ALA A 69 3.78 14.12 8.32
N THR A 70 3.46 14.15 9.62
CA THR A 70 3.37 12.94 10.47
C THR A 70 2.24 12.04 10.01
N GLY A 71 1.08 12.63 9.69
CA GLY A 71 -0.08 11.89 9.19
C GLY A 71 0.23 11.17 7.88
N LEU A 72 0.71 11.90 6.87
CA LEU A 72 1.12 11.32 5.59
C LEU A 72 2.23 10.28 5.76
N GLY A 73 3.26 10.56 6.57
CA GLY A 73 4.34 9.63 6.82
C GLY A 73 3.83 8.31 7.39
N ALA A 74 2.96 8.36 8.40
CA ALA A 74 2.41 7.17 9.04
C ALA A 74 1.49 6.38 8.09
N THR A 75 0.58 7.05 7.38
CA THR A 75 -0.42 6.39 6.52
C THR A 75 0.12 5.96 5.16
N VAL A 76 1.35 6.36 4.81
CA VAL A 76 2.02 5.94 3.57
C VAL A 76 3.13 4.94 3.85
N LEU A 77 4.08 5.25 4.74
CA LEU A 77 5.27 4.42 4.91
C LEU A 77 4.96 3.08 5.57
N ALA A 78 4.11 3.05 6.60
CA ALA A 78 3.77 1.79 7.26
C ALA A 78 2.96 0.88 6.32
N PRO A 79 1.90 1.35 5.63
CA PRO A 79 1.19 0.52 4.67
C PRO A 79 2.02 0.10 3.45
N LEU A 80 2.90 0.97 2.93
CA LEU A 80 3.83 0.60 1.87
C LEU A 80 4.72 -0.56 2.29
N SER A 81 5.35 -0.44 3.46
CA SER A 81 6.25 -1.46 3.99
C SER A 81 5.53 -2.79 4.24
N LEU A 82 4.34 -2.74 4.85
CA LEU A 82 3.51 -3.92 5.09
C LEU A 82 3.01 -4.55 3.79
N GLY A 83 2.57 -3.75 2.81
CA GLY A 83 2.08 -4.25 1.52
C GLY A 83 3.18 -4.96 0.72
N ILE A 84 4.39 -4.40 0.73
CA ILE A 84 5.58 -5.06 0.16
C ILE A 84 5.86 -6.37 0.91
N ALA A 85 5.87 -6.35 2.24
CA ALA A 85 6.13 -7.54 3.05
C ALA A 85 5.09 -8.65 2.78
N VAL A 86 3.81 -8.30 2.64
CA VAL A 86 2.75 -9.25 2.29
C VAL A 86 3.02 -9.89 0.93
N ASP A 87 3.33 -9.12 -0.11
CA ASP A 87 3.61 -9.67 -1.45
C ASP A 87 4.87 -10.54 -1.50
N TYR A 88 5.95 -10.15 -0.80
CA TYR A 88 7.22 -10.87 -0.86
C TYR A 88 7.31 -12.07 0.09
N PHE A 89 6.66 -12.04 1.25
CA PHE A 89 6.77 -13.11 2.25
C PHE A 89 5.57 -14.06 2.29
N TRP A 90 4.39 -13.63 1.86
CA TRP A 90 3.17 -14.45 1.90
C TRP A 90 2.63 -14.89 0.54
N MET A 91 3.21 -14.41 -0.57
CA MET A 91 2.83 -14.87 -1.91
C MET A 91 4.01 -15.49 -2.65
N PRO A 92 3.80 -16.58 -3.41
CA PRO A 92 4.80 -17.10 -4.35
C PRO A 92 5.21 -16.02 -5.35
N ALA A 93 6.44 -16.09 -5.83
CA ALA A 93 6.89 -15.16 -6.86
C ALA A 93 6.06 -15.35 -8.16
N PRO A 94 5.79 -14.30 -8.94
CA PRO A 94 4.96 -14.41 -10.14
C PRO A 94 5.40 -15.47 -11.14
N ASP A 95 6.71 -15.69 -11.27
CA ASP A 95 7.33 -16.68 -12.14
C ASP A 95 7.24 -18.12 -11.60
N GLU A 96 6.93 -18.30 -10.32
CA GLU A 96 6.68 -19.59 -9.69
C GLU A 96 5.20 -20.02 -9.78
N VAL A 97 4.31 -19.13 -10.22
CA VAL A 97 2.88 -19.42 -10.34
C VAL A 97 2.59 -19.93 -11.75
N GLU A 98 2.28 -21.23 -11.85
CA GLU A 98 1.73 -21.80 -13.08
C GLU A 98 0.36 -21.18 -13.41
N VAL A 99 0.23 -20.68 -14.63
CA VAL A 99 -1.01 -20.15 -15.19
C VAL A 99 -1.42 -20.99 -16.40
N PRO A 100 -2.73 -21.17 -16.67
CA PRO A 100 -3.17 -21.92 -17.84
C PRO A 100 -2.60 -21.32 -19.14
N ASP A 101 -2.14 -22.18 -20.05
CA ASP A 101 -1.62 -21.77 -21.36
C ASP A 101 -2.71 -21.11 -22.25
N THR A 102 -3.99 -21.30 -21.90
CA THR A 102 -5.16 -20.75 -22.59
C THR A 102 -6.28 -20.42 -21.60
N VAL A 103 -6.98 -19.30 -21.85
CA VAL A 103 -8.20 -18.89 -21.13
C VAL A 103 -9.44 -19.52 -21.75
#